data_AF-A0A954Y929-F1
#
_entry.id   AF-A0A954Y929-F1
#
_cell.length_a   1.000
_cell.length_b   1.000
_cell.length_c   1.000
_cell.angle_alpha   90.00
_cell.angle_beta   90.00
_cell.angle_gamma   90.00
#
_symmetry.space_group_name_H-M   'P 1'
#
loop_
_entity.id
_entity.type
_entity.pdbx_description
1 polymer ?
#
loop_
_entity_poly.entity_id
_entity_poly.type
_entity_poly.pdbx_seq_one_letter_code
_entity_poly.pdbx_strand_id
1 'polypeptide(L)'
;MRLLILLALLTLTARGWAAEPLQNKPPEDSWRRLHQVLQQRVDADFTNTPLDEVVRRLRQQTGVRMVIDKFALDELGLGLDEPLSVHVQAVT
;
A
#
# COMPACT_ATOMS: atom_id res chain seq x y z
N MET A 1 11.33 59.27 6.96
CA MET A 1 9.86 59.28 7.12
C MET A 1 9.32 58.28 6.10
N ARG A 2 9.34 56.98 6.44
CA ARG A 2 8.23 56.31 7.13
C ARG A 2 6.94 56.58 6.36
N LEU A 3 6.60 55.68 5.42
CA LEU A 3 5.25 55.13 5.17
C LEU A 3 5.09 54.51 3.77
N LEU A 4 6.02 53.69 3.27
CA LEU A 4 5.73 52.77 2.14
C LEU A 4 6.43 51.41 2.30
N ILE A 5 6.73 51.01 3.55
CA ILE A 5 7.17 49.63 3.88
C ILE A 5 5.95 48.76 4.29
N LEU A 6 4.73 49.30 4.20
CA LEU A 6 3.52 48.62 4.72
C LEU A 6 2.67 47.90 3.66
N LEU A 7 3.05 47.91 2.38
CA LEU A 7 2.30 47.22 1.33
C LEU A 7 3.07 46.09 0.62
N ALA A 8 4.21 45.67 1.18
CA ALA A 8 4.94 44.48 0.75
C ALA A 8 4.93 43.38 1.82
N LEU A 9 4.03 43.47 2.80
CA LEU A 9 3.95 42.54 3.93
C LEU A 9 2.64 41.75 4.02
N LEU A 10 1.83 41.71 2.94
CA LEU A 10 0.61 40.91 2.88
C LEU A 10 0.61 39.83 1.78
N THR A 11 1.79 39.46 1.29
CA THR A 11 1.96 38.29 0.40
C THR A 11 2.79 37.18 1.04
N LEU A 12 3.06 37.24 2.35
CA LEU A 12 4.01 36.38 3.04
C LEU A 12 3.38 35.22 3.84
N THR A 13 2.21 34.68 3.45
CA THR A 13 1.60 33.54 4.18
C THR A 13 1.24 32.34 3.33
N ALA A 14 1.54 32.31 2.03
CA ALA A 14 1.17 31.17 1.18
C ALA A 14 2.37 30.47 0.51
N ARG A 15 3.58 30.61 1.07
CA ARG A 15 4.81 30.02 0.49
C ARG A 15 5.28 28.75 1.20
N GLY A 16 4.41 28.12 1.97
CA GLY A 16 4.73 26.92 2.77
C GLY A 16 4.06 25.62 2.31
N TRP A 17 2.84 25.69 1.77
CA TRP A 17 2.06 24.51 1.35
C TRP A 17 1.38 24.76 0.00
N ALA A 18 2.15 25.09 -1.03
CA ALA A 18 1.72 24.67 -2.36
C ALA A 18 1.92 23.15 -2.36
N ALA A 19 0.85 22.41 -2.04
CA ALA A 19 0.80 21.00 -2.34
C ALA A 19 1.03 20.91 -3.85
N GLU A 20 2.24 20.54 -4.26
CA GLU A 20 2.44 20.13 -5.65
C GLU A 20 1.36 19.09 -5.92
N PRO A 21 0.49 19.30 -6.94
CA PRO A 21 -0.44 18.25 -7.31
C PRO A 21 0.41 17.01 -7.50
N LEU A 22 -0.03 15.87 -6.97
CA LEU A 22 0.69 14.60 -7.10
C LEU A 22 0.76 14.24 -8.59
N GLN A 23 1.69 14.85 -9.31
CA GLN A 23 1.85 14.83 -10.76
C GLN A 23 2.53 13.52 -11.20
N ASN A 24 2.65 12.55 -10.29
CA ASN A 24 2.96 11.17 -10.63
C ASN A 24 1.65 10.43 -10.88
N LYS A 25 0.96 10.79 -11.97
CA LYS A 25 -0.07 9.91 -12.52
C LYS A 25 0.68 8.69 -13.07
N PRO A 26 0.40 7.46 -12.61
CA PRO A 26 1.01 6.28 -13.19
C PRO A 26 0.78 6.30 -14.71
N PRO A 27 1.74 5.83 -15.52
CA PRO A 27 1.51 5.62 -16.95
C PRO A 27 0.18 4.90 -17.19
N GLU A 28 -0.56 5.22 -18.26
CA GLU A 28 -1.89 4.62 -18.49
C GLU A 28 -1.85 3.07 -18.55
N ASP A 29 -0.73 2.51 -19.01
CA ASP A 29 -0.49 1.07 -19.02
C ASP A 29 -0.39 0.45 -17.61
N SER A 30 -0.04 1.23 -16.59
CA SER A 30 0.10 0.74 -15.21
C SER A 30 -1.22 0.23 -14.66
N TRP A 31 -2.34 0.89 -14.96
CA TRP A 31 -3.66 0.44 -14.52
C TRP A 31 -4.08 -0.86 -15.21
N ARG A 32 -3.85 -0.98 -16.53
CA ARG A 32 -4.13 -2.21 -17.27
C ARG A 32 -3.32 -3.39 -16.72
N ARG A 33 -2.03 -3.20 -16.47
CA ARG A 33 -1.16 -4.23 -15.88
C ARG A 33 -1.58 -4.61 -14.46
N LEU A 34 -1.92 -3.62 -13.63
CA LEU A 34 -2.42 -3.88 -12.28
C LEU A 34 -3.69 -4.72 -12.32
N HIS A 35 -4.66 -4.35 -13.16
CA HIS A 35 -5.89 -5.12 -13.33
C HIS A 35 -5.62 -6.57 -13.76
N GLN A 36 -4.69 -6.79 -14.70
CA GLN A 36 -4.34 -8.15 -15.13
C GLN A 36 -3.76 -8.99 -14.00
N VAL A 37 -2.87 -8.43 -13.18
CA VAL A 37 -2.28 -9.13 -12.04
C VAL A 37 -3.34 -9.45 -10.99
N LEU A 38 -4.26 -8.52 -10.72
CA LEU A 38 -5.36 -8.74 -9.78
C LEU A 38 -6.41 -9.74 -10.30
N GLN A 39 -6.48 -9.99 -11.62
CA GLN A 39 -7.36 -11.01 -12.19
C GLN A 39 -6.72 -12.40 -12.29
N GLN A 40 -5.45 -12.54 -11.87
CA GLN A 40 -4.79 -13.83 -11.84
C GLN A 40 -5.50 -14.73 -10.82
N ARG A 41 -5.90 -15.92 -11.27
CA ARG A 41 -6.41 -16.95 -10.37
C ARG A 41 -5.29 -17.54 -9.52
N VAL A 42 -5.55 -17.61 -8.22
CA VAL A 42 -4.61 -18.13 -7.23
C VAL A 42 -5.25 -19.33 -6.56
N ASP A 43 -4.53 -20.44 -6.54
CA ASP A 43 -4.82 -21.57 -5.65
C ASP A 43 -4.03 -21.37 -4.36
N ALA A 44 -4.71 -21.52 -3.23
CA ALA A 44 -4.10 -21.42 -1.90
C ALA A 44 -4.44 -22.69 -1.12
N ASP A 45 -3.41 -23.48 -0.87
CA ASP A 45 -3.47 -24.72 -0.11
C ASP A 45 -2.39 -24.66 0.98
N PHE A 46 -2.84 -24.32 2.18
CA PHE A 46 -2.01 -24.17 3.37
C PHE A 46 -2.65 -24.97 4.49
N THR A 47 -1.84 -25.76 5.19
CA THR A 47 -2.27 -26.51 6.37
C THR A 47 -1.27 -26.25 7.47
N ASN A 48 -1.76 -25.68 8.58
CA ASN A 48 -0.97 -25.36 9.76
C ASN A 48 0.34 -24.62 9.41
N THR A 49 0.27 -23.68 8.46
CA THR A 49 1.44 -22.97 7.92
C THR A 49 1.55 -21.60 8.58
N PRO A 50 2.74 -21.19 9.06
CA PRO A 50 2.97 -19.85 9.60
C PRO A 50 2.52 -18.73 8.66
N LEU A 51 1.87 -17.69 9.20
CA LEU A 51 1.34 -16.58 8.41
C LEU A 51 2.40 -15.88 7.56
N ASP A 52 3.62 -15.70 8.07
CA ASP A 52 4.73 -15.10 7.31
C ASP A 52 5.13 -15.95 6.09
N GLU A 53 5.13 -17.28 6.24
CA GLU A 53 5.39 -18.23 5.17
C GLU A 53 4.26 -18.21 4.13
N VAL A 54 2.99 -18.17 4.57
CA VAL A 54 1.83 -18.03 3.67
C VAL A 54 1.98 -16.79 2.81
N VAL A 55 2.24 -15.63 3.41
CA VAL A 55 2.38 -14.37 2.68
C VAL A 55 3.61 -14.38 1.77
N ARG A 56 4.72 -14.98 2.21
CA ARG A 56 5.91 -15.16 1.36
C ARG A 56 5.58 -16.00 0.11
N ARG A 57 4.88 -17.12 0.27
CA ARG A 57 4.50 -18.00 -0.85
C ARG A 57 3.52 -17.30 -1.81
N LEU A 58 2.54 -16.56 -1.29
CA LEU A 58 1.61 -15.77 -2.11
C LEU A 58 2.32 -14.65 -2.90
N ARG A 59 3.30 -13.97 -2.29
CA ARG A 59 4.15 -13.00 -3.00
C ARG A 59 4.92 -13.65 -4.15
N GLN A 60 5.48 -14.84 -3.91
CA GLN A 60 6.23 -15.59 -4.93
C GLN A 60 5.31 -16.04 -6.08
N GLN A 61 4.10 -16.50 -5.77
CA GLN A 61 3.12 -16.99 -6.76
C GLN A 61 2.52 -15.87 -7.63
N THR A 62 2.29 -14.69 -7.06
CA THR A 62 1.57 -13.58 -7.73
C THR A 62 2.50 -12.47 -8.24
N GLY A 63 3.73 -12.38 -7.72
CA GLY A 63 4.62 -11.24 -7.96
C GLY A 63 4.13 -9.94 -7.31
N VAL A 64 3.05 -9.97 -6.53
CA VAL A 64 2.49 -8.78 -5.87
C VAL A 64 3.26 -8.50 -4.58
N ARG A 65 3.63 -7.23 -4.39
CA ARG A 65 4.18 -6.77 -3.12
C ARG A 65 3.06 -6.73 -2.07
N MET A 66 3.04 -7.74 -1.21
CA MET A 66 2.17 -7.77 -0.02
C MET A 66 2.93 -7.20 1.18
N VAL A 67 2.27 -6.60 2.16
CA VAL A 67 2.86 -6.16 3.43
C VAL A 67 1.88 -6.54 4.53
N ILE A 68 2.39 -7.11 5.62
CA ILE A 68 1.57 -7.45 6.80
C ILE A 68 1.57 -6.24 7.71
N ASP A 69 0.39 -5.78 8.10
CA ASP A 69 0.25 -4.79 9.17
C ASP A 69 0.47 -5.48 10.52
N LYS A 70 1.65 -5.26 11.10
CA LYS A 70 2.03 -5.88 12.37
C LYS A 70 1.31 -5.28 13.57
N PHE A 71 0.90 -4.01 13.49
CA PHE A 71 0.20 -3.36 14.59
C PHE A 71 -1.22 -3.92 14.72
N ALA A 72 -1.91 -4.10 13.59
CA ALA A 72 -3.22 -4.73 13.58
C ALA A 72 -3.19 -6.18 14.11
N LEU A 73 -2.10 -6.92 13.85
CA LEU A 73 -1.93 -8.26 14.43
C LEU A 73 -1.68 -8.23 15.93
N ASP A 74 -0.86 -7.29 16.41
CA ASP A 74 -0.53 -7.13 17.83
C ASP A 74 -1.77 -6.73 18.66
N GLU A 75 -2.64 -5.87 18.11
CA GLU A 75 -3.94 -5.52 18.73
C GLU A 75 -4.86 -6.73 18.92
N LEU A 76 -4.71 -7.77 18.07
CA LEU A 76 -5.43 -9.03 18.16
C LEU A 76 -4.67 -10.10 18.96
N GLY A 77 -3.45 -9.81 19.44
CA GLY A 77 -2.57 -10.76 20.12
C GLY A 77 -2.04 -11.87 19.23
N LEU A 78 -1.96 -11.65 17.91
CA LEU A 78 -1.53 -12.63 16.92
C LEU A 78 -0.08 -12.46 16.50
N GLY A 79 0.65 -13.58 16.42
CA GLY A 79 2.02 -13.64 15.91
C GLY A 79 2.10 -13.82 14.39
N LEU A 80 3.30 -13.63 13.84
CA LEU A 80 3.59 -13.98 12.44
C LEU A 80 3.78 -15.49 12.23
N ASP A 81 4.11 -16.20 13.31
CA ASP A 81 4.23 -17.64 13.42
C ASP A 81 2.88 -18.34 13.62
N GLU A 82 1.79 -17.57 13.78
CA GLU A 82 0.45 -18.11 13.95
C GLU A 82 0.08 -19.03 12.77
N PRO A 83 -0.32 -20.28 13.05
CA PRO A 83 -0.63 -21.24 12.00
C PRO A 83 -1.96 -20.91 11.32
N LEU A 84 -1.93 -20.87 9.99
CA LEU A 84 -3.09 -20.72 9.15
C LEU A 84 -3.36 -22.00 8.35
N SER A 85 -4.63 -22.38 8.27
CA SER A 85 -5.11 -23.40 7.34
C SER A 85 -6.17 -22.82 6.42
N VAL A 86 -5.95 -22.90 5.11
CA VAL A 86 -6.90 -22.44 4.10
C VAL A 86 -6.75 -23.30 2.85
N HIS A 87 -7.89 -23.66 2.26
CA HIS A 87 -7.98 -24.44 1.04
C HIS A 87 -8.97 -23.76 0.11
N VAL A 88 -8.46 -23.06 -0.89
CA VAL A 88 -9.27 -22.40 -1.91
C VAL A 88 -8.64 -22.57 -3.28
N GLN A 89 -9.48 -22.70 -4.29
CA GLN A 89 -9.07 -22.92 -5.67
C GLN A 89 -9.64 -21.81 -6.55
N ALA A 90 -8.84 -21.37 -7.52
CA ALA A 90 -9.25 -20.44 -8.57
C ALA A 90 -9.84 -19.11 -8.06
N VAL A 91 -9.37 -18.60 -6.91
CA VAL A 91 -9.86 -17.32 -6.34
C VAL A 91 -9.20 -16.12 -7.00
N THR A 92 -9.95 -15.01 -7.07
CA THR A 92 -9.55 -13.72 -7.67
C THR A 92 -9.78 -12.61 -6.66
#